data_AF-A0A428Y1Z5-F1
#
_entry.id   AF-A0A428Y1Z5-F1
#
_cell.length_a   1.000
_cell.length_b   1.000
_cell.length_c   1.000
_cell.angle_alpha   90.00
_cell.angle_beta   90.00
_cell.angle_gamma   90.00
#
_symmetry.space_group_name_H-M   'P 1'
#
loop_
_entity.id
_entity.type
_entity.pdbx_description
1 polymer ?
#
loop_
_entity_poly.entity_id
_entity_poly.type
_entity_poly.pdbx_seq_one_letter_code
_entity_poly.pdbx_strand_id
1 'polypeptide(L)'
;MIEHTGVDREKLEQIVHLDGDVLKMSLPGIKLGKNNAEKTRAVAHILTIVRSFGMEESETSVDVVRTEVSRLKCYDSANFSSQLSKLSGFIITGSGSNRRIRAKAAGIAAFPALVDNLLGVK
;
A
#
# COMPACT_ATOMS: atom_id res chain seq x y z
N MET A 1 -5.14 -2.95 -22.40
CA MET A 1 -5.99 -2.05 -21.59
C MET A 1 -5.17 -1.62 -20.40
N ILE A 2 -4.86 -0.34 -20.27
CA ILE A 2 -4.20 0.20 -19.08
C ILE A 2 -5.30 0.30 -18.03
N GLU A 3 -5.31 -0.62 -17.06
CA GLU A 3 -6.27 -0.57 -15.96
C GLU A 3 -5.97 0.70 -15.14
N HIS A 4 -6.80 1.72 -15.25
CA HIS A 4 -6.68 2.88 -14.38
C HIS A 4 -7.21 2.49 -13.00
N THR A 5 -6.51 2.89 -11.93
CA THR A 5 -6.87 2.59 -10.54
C THR A 5 -8.23 3.14 -10.11
N GLY A 6 -8.87 3.96 -10.96
CA GLY A 6 -10.16 4.61 -10.69
C GLY A 6 -10.05 5.77 -9.69
N VAL A 7 -8.82 6.24 -9.39
CA VAL A 7 -8.56 7.32 -8.44
C VAL A 7 -7.91 8.50 -9.14
N ASP A 8 -8.49 9.68 -8.94
CA ASP A 8 -7.93 10.93 -9.46
C ASP A 8 -6.54 11.20 -8.92
N ARG A 9 -5.67 11.72 -9.79
CA ARG A 9 -4.28 12.05 -9.45
C ARG A 9 -4.17 12.97 -8.22
N GLU A 10 -5.06 13.94 -8.10
CA GLU A 10 -5.08 14.88 -6.96
C GLU A 10 -5.34 14.17 -5.63
N LYS A 11 -6.18 13.12 -5.61
CA LYS A 11 -6.40 12.29 -4.41
C LYS A 11 -5.16 11.45 -4.11
N LEU A 12 -4.48 10.95 -5.14
CA LEU A 12 -3.23 10.19 -4.98
C LEU A 12 -2.12 11.05 -4.36
N GLU A 13 -1.92 12.27 -4.84
CA GLU A 13 -0.88 13.18 -4.33
C GLU A 13 -1.13 13.61 -2.87
N GLN A 14 -2.38 13.55 -2.40
CA GLN A 14 -2.71 13.76 -0.98
C GLN A 14 -2.34 12.58 -0.08
N ILE A 15 -2.30 11.35 -0.61
CA ILE A 15 -2.02 10.15 0.18
C ILE A 15 -0.57 9.68 0.07
N VAL A 16 0.10 9.97 -1.03
CA VAL A 16 1.50 9.58 -1.29
C VAL A 16 2.27 10.69 -1.98
N HIS A 17 3.58 10.70 -1.79
CA HIS A 17 4.52 11.58 -2.49
C HIS A 17 5.79 10.81 -2.82
N LEU A 18 6.52 11.30 -3.82
CA LEU A 18 7.88 10.85 -4.11
C LEU A 18 8.86 11.69 -3.28
N ASP A 19 9.72 11.03 -2.52
CA ASP A 19 10.88 11.64 -1.87
C ASP A 19 12.14 11.05 -2.52
N GLY A 20 12.69 11.79 -3.49
CA GLY A 20 13.60 11.23 -4.49
C GLY A 20 12.91 10.15 -5.31
N ASP A 21 13.52 8.97 -5.39
CA ASP A 21 12.96 7.81 -6.10
C ASP A 21 12.13 6.88 -5.19
N VAL A 22 11.87 7.29 -3.95
CA VAL A 22 11.16 6.47 -2.96
C VAL A 22 9.74 7.00 -2.77
N LEU A 23 8.75 6.19 -3.15
CA LEU A 23 7.35 6.45 -2.87
C LEU A 23 7.06 6.28 -1.37
N LYS A 24 6.51 7.33 -0.74
CA LYS A 24 6.17 7.38 0.68
C LYS A 24 4.73 7.80 0.90
N MET A 25 4.18 7.44 2.05
CA MET A 25 2.89 7.92 2.52
C MET A 25 2.99 9.37 2.99
N SER A 26 2.09 10.22 2.48
CA SER A 26 1.89 11.60 2.95
C SER A 26 1.08 11.65 4.24
N LEU A 27 0.20 10.66 4.47
CA LEU A 27 -0.65 10.60 5.66
C LEU A 27 0.11 10.09 6.89
N PRO A 28 -0.12 10.66 8.09
CA PRO A 28 0.42 10.12 9.32
C PRO A 28 -0.23 8.77 9.66
N GLY A 29 0.52 7.88 10.32
CA GLY A 29 0.07 6.51 10.62
C GLY A 29 -1.26 6.41 11.36
N ILE A 30 -1.65 7.42 12.15
CA ILE A 30 -2.94 7.48 12.83
C ILE A 30 -4.14 7.54 11.88
N LYS A 31 -3.97 8.07 10.65
CA LYS A 31 -5.03 8.13 9.63
C LYS A 31 -5.15 6.85 8.81
N LEU A 32 -4.19 5.93 8.90
CA LEU A 32 -4.11 4.74 8.04
C LEU A 32 -4.91 3.54 8.57
N GLY A 33 -5.53 3.67 9.74
CA GLY A 33 -6.31 2.59 10.37
C GLY A 33 -6.31 2.69 11.88
N LYS A 34 -7.18 1.91 12.53
CA LYS A 34 -7.41 1.94 13.98
C LYS A 34 -6.31 1.25 14.78
N ASN A 35 -5.65 0.27 14.17
CA ASN A 35 -4.61 -0.55 14.80
C ASN A 35 -3.46 -0.83 13.81
N ASN A 36 -2.34 -1.36 14.29
CA ASN A 36 -1.16 -1.61 13.46
C ASN A 36 -1.41 -2.60 12.31
N ALA A 37 -2.35 -3.54 12.49
CA ALA A 37 -2.73 -4.48 11.45
C ALA A 37 -3.43 -3.79 10.27
N GLU A 38 -4.41 -2.93 10.54
CA GLU A 38 -5.09 -2.12 9.53
C GLU A 38 -4.12 -1.17 8.84
N LYS A 39 -3.30 -0.45 9.61
CA LYS A 39 -2.30 0.48 9.07
C LYS A 39 -1.31 -0.22 8.14
N THR A 40 -0.81 -1.40 8.53
CA THR A 40 0.10 -2.19 7.69
C THR A 40 -0.56 -2.60 6.38
N ARG A 41 -1.81 -3.08 6.42
CA ARG A 41 -2.54 -3.46 5.22
C ARG A 41 -2.81 -2.26 4.31
N ALA A 42 -3.21 -1.12 4.87
CA ALA A 42 -3.43 0.11 4.11
C ALA A 42 -2.15 0.57 3.38
N VAL A 43 -1.01 0.62 4.07
CA VAL A 43 0.29 0.96 3.46
C VAL A 43 0.65 -0.04 2.36
N ALA A 44 0.52 -1.35 2.62
CA ALA A 44 0.84 -2.38 1.65
C ALA A 44 -0.03 -2.26 0.38
N HIS A 45 -1.33 -2.03 0.55
CA HIS A 45 -2.28 -1.85 -0.53
C HIS A 45 -1.91 -0.63 -1.39
N ILE A 46 -1.74 0.52 -0.75
CA ILE A 46 -1.51 1.80 -1.44
C ILE A 46 -0.18 1.79 -2.18
N LEU A 47 0.92 1.44 -1.51
CA LEU A 47 2.23 1.42 -2.16
C LEU A 47 2.27 0.44 -3.32
N THR A 48 1.67 -0.75 -3.17
CA THR A 48 1.69 -1.76 -4.23
C THR A 48 0.94 -1.28 -5.47
N ILE A 49 -0.23 -0.67 -5.29
CA ILE A 49 -1.03 -0.17 -6.41
C ILE A 49 -0.39 1.05 -7.04
N VAL A 50 0.00 2.05 -6.26
CA VAL A 50 0.58 3.28 -6.83
C VAL A 50 1.89 2.99 -7.57
N ARG A 51 2.75 2.09 -7.06
CA ARG A 51 3.95 1.69 -7.80
C ARG A 51 3.61 0.95 -9.09
N SER A 52 2.55 0.14 -9.08
CA SER A 52 2.16 -0.60 -10.27
C SER A 52 1.60 0.26 -11.40
N PHE A 53 0.76 1.24 -11.07
CA PHE A 53 0.11 2.08 -12.07
C PHE A 53 0.79 3.42 -12.29
N GLY A 54 1.46 3.96 -11.27
CA GLY A 54 2.13 5.26 -11.32
C GLY A 54 3.62 5.19 -11.62
N MET A 55 4.26 4.04 -11.41
CA MET A 55 5.70 3.84 -11.66
C MET A 55 5.99 2.66 -12.62
N GLU A 56 4.94 2.09 -13.23
CA GLU A 56 5.04 0.94 -14.15
C GLU A 56 5.76 -0.29 -13.56
N GLU A 57 5.76 -0.44 -12.23
CA GLU A 57 6.39 -1.57 -11.56
C GLU A 57 5.45 -2.78 -11.46
N SER A 58 5.89 -3.97 -11.88
CA SER A 58 5.03 -5.15 -11.82
C SER A 58 4.79 -5.69 -10.40
N GLU A 59 5.73 -5.46 -9.47
CA GLU A 59 5.67 -5.96 -8.11
C GLU A 59 6.38 -5.04 -7.11
N THR A 60 5.86 -4.99 -5.88
CA THR A 60 6.44 -4.20 -4.78
C THR A 60 7.20 -5.10 -3.81
N SER A 61 8.42 -4.72 -3.43
CA SER A 61 9.16 -5.42 -2.37
C SER A 61 8.45 -5.31 -1.02
N VAL A 62 8.39 -6.43 -0.29
CA VAL A 62 7.92 -6.44 1.10
C VAL A 62 8.78 -5.54 1.99
N ASP A 63 10.07 -5.38 1.68
CA ASP A 63 10.95 -4.50 2.46
C ASP A 63 10.58 -3.02 2.28
N VAL A 64 10.05 -2.63 1.12
CA VAL A 64 9.55 -1.25 0.92
C VAL A 64 8.36 -0.97 1.84
N VAL A 65 7.42 -1.91 1.93
CA VAL A 65 6.30 -1.81 2.89
C VAL A 65 6.83 -1.80 4.32
N ARG A 66 7.80 -2.67 4.66
CA ARG A 66 8.38 -2.76 6.01
C ARG A 66 9.02 -1.43 6.43
N THR A 67 9.86 -0.86 5.57
CA THR A 67 10.52 0.43 5.80
C THR A 67 9.49 1.51 6.05
N GLU A 68 8.43 1.55 5.23
CA GLU A 68 7.43 2.60 5.34
C GLU A 68 6.57 2.47 6.61
N VAL A 69 6.09 1.26 6.95
CA VAL A 69 5.35 1.08 8.20
C VAL A 69 6.24 1.32 9.43
N SER A 70 7.56 1.11 9.33
CA SER A 70 8.52 1.42 10.38
C SER A 70 8.67 2.93 10.56
N ARG A 71 8.83 3.67 9.46
CA ARG A 71 8.86 5.14 9.44
C ARG A 71 7.61 5.74 10.08
N LEU A 72 6.45 5.15 9.79
CA LEU A 72 5.15 5.55 10.33
C LEU A 72 4.88 5.06 11.76
N LYS A 73 5.85 4.39 12.41
CA LYS A 73 5.72 3.81 13.76
C LYS A 73 4.53 2.84 13.89
N CYS A 74 4.21 2.14 12.80
CA CYS A 74 3.13 1.16 12.70
C CYS A 74 3.66 -0.28 12.61
N TYR A 75 4.98 -0.46 12.55
CA TYR A 75 5.60 -1.76 12.38
C TYR A 75 5.41 -2.64 13.62
N ASP A 76 4.77 -3.79 13.41
CA ASP A 76 4.63 -4.87 14.37
C ASP A 76 5.39 -6.08 13.82
N SER A 77 6.62 -6.28 14.28
CA SER A 77 7.50 -7.33 13.75
C SER A 77 6.93 -8.74 13.90
N ALA A 78 6.23 -9.01 15.01
CA ALA A 78 5.63 -10.31 15.29
C ALA A 78 4.49 -10.63 14.33
N ASN A 79 3.68 -9.61 13.98
CA ASN A 79 2.49 -9.82 13.15
C ASN A 79 2.66 -9.44 11.68
N PHE A 80 3.71 -8.71 11.30
CA PHE A 80 3.85 -8.10 9.97
C PHE A 80 3.61 -9.08 8.82
N SER A 81 4.31 -10.22 8.81
CA SER A 81 4.16 -11.23 7.76
C SER A 81 2.73 -11.79 7.70
N SER A 82 2.10 -12.01 8.85
CA SER A 82 0.71 -12.50 8.92
C SER A 82 -0.30 -11.46 8.42
N GLN A 83 -0.04 -10.17 8.65
CA GLN A 83 -0.94 -9.12 8.15
C GLN A 83 -0.84 -8.96 6.64
N LEU A 84 0.35 -9.13 6.06
CA LEU A 84 0.52 -9.14 4.62
C LEU A 84 -0.16 -10.34 3.96
N SER A 85 -0.09 -11.54 4.56
CA SER A 85 -0.81 -12.71 4.02
C SER A 85 -2.34 -12.58 4.10
N LYS A 86 -2.84 -11.67 4.94
CA LYS A 86 -4.28 -11.34 5.06
C LYS A 86 -4.72 -10.21 4.11
N LEU A 87 -3.83 -9.72 3.25
CA LEU A 87 -4.15 -8.65 2.30
C LEU A 87 -5.03 -9.23 1.18
N SER A 88 -6.32 -8.88 1.21
CA SER A 88 -7.29 -9.37 0.21
C SER A 88 -7.03 -8.73 -1.16
N GLY A 89 -7.08 -9.53 -2.22
CA GLY A 89 -6.86 -9.05 -3.58
C GLY A 89 -5.40 -8.86 -3.98
N PHE A 90 -4.47 -9.47 -3.23
CA PHE A 90 -3.03 -9.45 -3.53
C PHE A 90 -2.45 -10.86 -3.49
N ILE A 91 -1.31 -11.05 -4.14
CA ILE A 91 -0.48 -12.23 -3.97
C ILE A 91 0.89 -11.83 -3.48
N ILE A 92 1.46 -12.69 -2.65
CA ILE A 92 2.83 -12.58 -2.18
C ILE A 92 3.61 -13.74 -2.78
N THR A 93 4.65 -13.42 -3.54
CA THR A 93 5.54 -14.37 -4.20
C THR A 93 6.95 -14.25 -3.63
N GLY A 94 7.78 -15.27 -3.85
CA GLY A 94 9.16 -15.32 -3.36
C GLY A 94 9.30 -15.74 -1.89
N SER A 95 10.54 -15.76 -1.40
CA SER A 95 10.91 -16.20 -0.05
C SER A 95 11.97 -15.28 0.56
N GLY A 96 12.06 -15.26 1.90
CA GLY A 96 13.05 -14.45 2.61
C GLY A 96 12.97 -12.95 2.29
N SER A 97 14.11 -12.36 1.94
CA SER A 97 14.24 -10.96 1.48
C SER A 97 13.72 -10.72 0.07
N ASN A 98 13.53 -11.76 -0.73
CA ASN A 98 13.05 -11.66 -2.11
C ASN A 98 11.52 -11.67 -2.20
N ARG A 99 10.81 -11.47 -1.09
CA ARG A 99 9.35 -11.45 -1.09
C ARG A 99 8.80 -10.22 -1.80
N ARG A 100 7.86 -10.44 -2.70
CA ARG A 100 7.23 -9.42 -3.53
C ARG A 100 5.71 -9.48 -3.39
N ILE A 101 5.06 -8.33 -3.49
CA ILE A 101 3.60 -8.17 -3.43
C ILE A 101 3.14 -7.72 -4.81
N ARG A 102 2.12 -8.39 -5.35
CA ARG A 102 1.47 -8.03 -6.61
C ARG A 102 -0.02 -7.83 -6.39
N ALA A 103 -0.56 -6.75 -6.93
CA ALA A 103 -2.01 -6.50 -6.94
C ALA A 103 -2.72 -7.44 -7.91
N LYS A 104 -3.88 -7.96 -7.51
CA LYS A 104 -4.83 -8.62 -8.40
C LYS A 104 -6.02 -7.69 -8.66
N ALA A 105 -6.86 -8.06 -9.63
CA ALA A 105 -8.06 -7.29 -10.01
C ALA A 105 -8.92 -6.88 -8.79
N ALA A 106 -9.13 -7.77 -7.82
CA ALA A 106 -9.89 -7.45 -6.61
C ALA A 106 -9.23 -6.37 -5.72
N GLY A 107 -7.90 -6.37 -5.60
CA GLY A 107 -7.18 -5.35 -4.86
C GLY A 107 -7.23 -3.99 -5.56
N ILE A 108 -7.14 -3.99 -6.89
CA ILE A 108 -7.28 -2.81 -7.74
C ILE A 108 -8.69 -2.22 -7.61
N ALA A 109 -9.72 -3.06 -7.73
CA ALA A 109 -11.12 -2.65 -7.61
C ALA A 109 -11.48 -2.07 -6.23
N ALA A 110 -10.84 -2.55 -5.16
CA ALA A 110 -11.07 -2.05 -3.80
C ALA A 110 -10.34 -0.73 -3.48
N PHE A 111 -9.45 -0.27 -4.37
CA PHE A 111 -8.56 0.85 -4.09
C PHE A 111 -9.25 2.22 -4.00
N PRO A 112 -10.19 2.60 -4.88
CA PRO A 112 -10.89 3.88 -4.75
C PRO A 112 -11.60 4.04 -3.40
N ALA A 113 -12.31 3.00 -2.96
CA ALA A 113 -12.99 2.99 -1.67
C ALA A 113 -12.00 3.13 -0.50
N LEU A 114 -10.80 2.55 -0.60
CA LEU A 114 -9.75 2.75 0.41
C LEU A 114 -9.30 4.22 0.45
N VAL A 115 -9.05 4.84 -0.71
CA VAL A 115 -8.61 6.23 -0.80
C VAL A 115 -9.65 7.18 -0.22
N ASP A 116 -10.92 7.02 -0.60
CA ASP A 116 -12.02 7.87 -0.11
C ASP A 116 -12.17 7.77 1.42
N ASN A 117 -12.09 6.55 1.97
CA ASN A 117 -12.11 6.33 3.41
C ASN A 117 -10.96 7.03 4.15
N LEU A 118 -9.75 7.06 3.56
CA LEU A 118 -8.57 7.69 4.17
C LEU A 118 -8.61 9.22 4.10
N LEU A 119 -9.21 9.78 3.04
CA LEU A 119 -9.41 11.21 2.88
C LEU A 119 -10.66 11.72 3.62
N GLY A 120 -11.50 10.81 4.14
CA GLY A 120 -12.75 11.16 4.81
C GLY A 120 -13.83 11.66 3.86
N VAL A 121 -13.69 11.33 2.57
CA VAL A 121 -14.71 11.61 1.54
C VAL A 121 -15.73 10.47 1.65
N LYS A 122 -16.95 10.80 2.07
CA LYS A 122 -18.09 9.87 2.14
C LYS A 122 -18.99 10.05 0.94
#